data_AF-A0A7S1Z3A9-F1
#
_entry.id   AF-A0A7S1Z3A9-F1
#
_cell.length_a   1.000
_cell.length_b   1.000
_cell.length_c   1.000
_cell.angle_alpha   90.00
_cell.angle_beta   90.00
_cell.angle_gamma   90.00
#
_symmetry.space_group_name_H-M   'P 1'
#
loop_
_entity.id
_entity.type
_entity.pdbx_description
1 polymer ?
#
loop_
_entity_poly.entity_id
_entity_poly.type
_entity_poly.pdbx_seq_one_letter_code
_entity_poly.pdbx_strand_id
1 'polypeptide(L)'
;ASREKLSTFEKTERAVGERVASYRRMLGDRAARLDRAGDERRSRGADAGENGCASLGEDEEQSLREKLKADEEALAEVERMHRGMIENVERMRRHIACLEQKQEEMMRHSDECREFLLAVALAEETGAAGGGCPLTVPSSARGRVSAPDGDLELGRPSTAPNQNKTKKKKIPPSRNSE
;
A
#
# COMPACT_ATOMS: atom_id res chain seq x y z
N ALA A 1 -8.64 -10.49 -12.75
CA ALA A 1 -7.28 -10.47 -12.18
C ALA A 1 -7.12 -9.49 -11.02
N SER A 2 -7.50 -8.21 -11.15
CA SER A 2 -7.24 -7.19 -10.11
C SER A 2 -8.09 -7.35 -8.83
N ARG A 3 -9.40 -7.69 -8.96
CA ARG A 3 -10.29 -7.87 -7.79
C ARG A 3 -9.94 -9.08 -6.91
N GLU A 4 -9.56 -10.19 -7.51
CA GLU A 4 -9.16 -11.41 -6.78
C GLU A 4 -7.88 -11.18 -5.97
N LYS A 5 -6.91 -10.46 -6.54
CA LYS A 5 -5.68 -10.03 -5.84
C LYS A 5 -5.95 -9.07 -4.69
N LEU A 6 -6.98 -8.22 -4.78
CA LEU A 6 -7.38 -7.33 -3.69
C LEU A 6 -8.05 -8.12 -2.55
N SER A 7 -8.88 -9.10 -2.87
CA SER A 7 -9.51 -9.97 -1.86
C SER A 7 -8.49 -10.82 -1.09
N THR A 8 -7.47 -11.36 -1.77
CA THR A 8 -6.39 -12.07 -1.07
C THR A 8 -5.59 -11.12 -0.18
N PHE A 9 -5.34 -9.89 -0.63
CA PHE A 9 -4.68 -8.86 0.17
C PHE A 9 -5.46 -8.56 1.47
N GLU A 10 -6.78 -8.38 1.40
CA GLU A 10 -7.63 -8.16 2.59
C GLU A 10 -7.52 -9.29 3.61
N LYS A 11 -7.47 -10.54 3.15
CA LYS A 11 -7.29 -11.70 4.04
C LYS A 11 -5.90 -11.68 4.70
N THR A 12 -4.86 -11.36 3.93
CA THR A 12 -3.50 -11.27 4.48
C THR A 12 -3.34 -10.09 5.43
N GLU A 13 -3.99 -8.97 5.16
CA GLU A 13 -3.98 -7.77 6.00
C GLU A 13 -4.62 -8.05 7.36
N ARG A 14 -5.80 -8.66 7.38
CA ARG A 14 -6.43 -9.12 8.62
C ARG A 14 -5.53 -10.05 9.43
N ALA A 15 -4.90 -11.03 8.77
CA ALA A 15 -3.99 -11.97 9.44
C ALA A 15 -2.71 -11.29 9.98
N VAL A 16 -2.22 -10.23 9.33
CA VAL A 16 -1.10 -9.43 9.86
C VAL A 16 -1.56 -8.62 11.07
N GLY A 17 -2.71 -7.96 10.99
CA GLY A 17 -3.30 -7.21 12.10
C GLY A 17 -3.51 -8.07 13.36
N GLU A 18 -4.06 -9.28 13.21
CA GLU A 18 -4.22 -10.24 14.30
C GLU A 18 -2.88 -10.64 14.93
N ARG A 19 -1.85 -10.90 14.11
CA ARG A 19 -0.52 -11.23 14.61
C ARG A 19 0.11 -10.07 15.37
N VAL A 20 0.05 -8.86 14.82
CA VAL A 20 0.56 -7.65 15.50
C VAL A 20 -0.12 -7.47 16.86
N ALA A 21 -1.45 -7.61 16.92
CA ALA A 21 -2.20 -7.51 18.16
C ALA A 21 -1.78 -8.59 19.19
N SER A 22 -1.58 -9.83 18.73
CA SER A 22 -1.08 -10.92 19.57
C SER A 22 0.33 -10.66 20.08
N TYR A 23 1.24 -10.16 19.24
CA TYR A 23 2.61 -9.83 19.63
C TYR A 23 2.66 -8.69 20.64
N ARG A 24 1.87 -7.62 20.46
CA ARG A 24 1.76 -6.54 21.46
C ARG A 24 1.31 -7.08 22.82
N ARG A 25 0.31 -7.97 22.84
CA ARG A 25 -0.16 -8.59 24.09
C ARG A 25 0.95 -9.40 24.75
N MET A 26 1.68 -10.20 23.99
CA MET A 26 2.80 -11.00 24.49
C MET A 26 3.92 -10.11 25.07
N LEU A 27 4.28 -9.03 24.38
CA LEU A 27 5.29 -8.07 24.87
C LEU A 27 4.81 -7.36 26.14
N GLY A 28 3.57 -6.92 26.18
CA GLY A 28 2.96 -6.32 27.37
C GLY A 28 2.93 -7.29 28.57
N ASP A 29 2.57 -8.55 28.35
CA ASP A 29 2.60 -9.59 29.39
C ASP A 29 4.02 -9.85 29.89
N ARG A 30 5.02 -9.79 29.00
CA ARG A 30 6.44 -9.97 29.35
C ARG A 30 6.98 -8.77 30.13
N ALA A 31 6.63 -7.55 29.73
CA ALA A 31 6.97 -6.32 30.46
C ALA A 31 6.37 -6.36 31.87
N ALA A 32 5.08 -6.66 31.99
CA ALA A 32 4.40 -6.75 33.28
C ALA A 32 5.00 -7.82 34.21
N ARG A 33 5.49 -8.95 33.67
CA ARG A 33 6.20 -9.96 34.46
C ARG A 33 7.56 -9.46 34.95
N LEU A 34 8.31 -8.75 34.11
CA LEU A 34 9.59 -8.15 34.48
C LEU A 34 9.41 -7.07 35.55
N ASP A 35 8.39 -6.23 35.44
CA ASP A 35 8.11 -5.19 36.41
C ASP A 35 7.73 -5.78 37.77
N ARG A 36 6.86 -6.80 37.81
CA ARG A 36 6.53 -7.52 39.05
C ARG A 36 7.76 -8.18 39.69
N ALA A 37 8.61 -8.82 38.90
CA ALA A 37 9.84 -9.43 39.40
C ALA A 37 10.79 -8.37 40.02
N GLY A 38 10.90 -7.20 39.40
CA GLY A 38 11.66 -6.07 39.93
C GLY A 38 11.06 -5.48 41.21
N ASP A 39 9.73 -5.34 41.28
CA ASP A 39 9.02 -4.84 42.46
C ASP A 39 9.10 -5.80 43.65
N GLU A 40 8.99 -7.11 43.41
CA GLU A 40 9.16 -8.14 44.44
C GLU A 40 10.58 -8.09 45.04
N ARG A 41 11.61 -7.82 44.21
CA ARG A 41 13.00 -7.66 44.67
C ARG A 41 13.21 -6.39 45.48
N ARG A 42 12.60 -5.27 45.07
CA ARG A 42 12.63 -3.99 45.83
C ARG A 42 11.89 -4.08 47.16
N SER A 43 10.81 -4.86 47.21
CA SER A 43 9.95 -4.99 48.39
C SER A 43 10.49 -5.99 49.42
N ARG A 44 11.24 -7.02 49.00
CA ARG A 44 11.87 -8.04 49.87
C ARG A 44 13.17 -7.58 50.53
N GLY A 45 13.30 -6.29 50.87
CA GLY A 45 14.54 -5.67 51.36
C GLY A 45 15.41 -6.57 52.25
N ALA A 46 16.66 -6.79 51.80
CA ALA A 46 17.86 -7.21 52.52
C ALA A 46 17.85 -8.37 53.56
N ASP A 47 16.74 -9.04 53.86
CA ASP A 47 16.64 -9.85 55.09
C ASP A 47 16.03 -11.25 54.92
N ALA A 48 16.20 -11.87 53.74
CA ALA A 48 15.83 -13.28 53.54
C ALA A 48 17.03 -14.07 53.05
N GLY A 49 17.77 -14.62 54.02
CA GLY A 49 18.64 -15.76 53.77
C GLY A 49 17.88 -16.89 53.07
N GLU A 50 18.59 -17.55 52.17
CA GLU A 50 18.36 -18.91 51.68
C GLU A 50 16.89 -19.35 51.58
N ASN A 51 16.16 -18.84 50.59
CA ASN A 51 15.08 -19.62 50.00
C ASN A 51 14.99 -19.31 48.50
N GLY A 52 15.38 -20.31 47.71
CA GLY A 52 15.61 -20.28 46.27
C GLY A 52 14.35 -20.01 45.44
N CYS A 53 13.85 -18.78 45.48
CA CYS A 53 13.15 -18.22 44.34
C CYS A 53 14.24 -17.67 43.42
N ALA A 54 14.38 -18.24 42.21
CA ALA A 54 15.38 -17.84 41.23
C ALA A 54 15.21 -16.37 40.85
N SER A 55 15.79 -15.48 41.66
CA SER A 55 15.92 -14.07 41.37
C SER A 55 16.90 -13.97 40.22
N LEU A 56 16.42 -13.50 39.06
CA LEU A 56 17.29 -13.12 37.95
C LEU A 56 18.33 -12.12 38.49
N GLY A 57 19.58 -12.26 38.05
CA GLY A 57 20.63 -11.29 38.37
C GLY A 57 20.28 -9.91 37.77
N GLU A 58 20.82 -8.83 38.33
CA GLU A 58 20.61 -7.47 37.81
C GLU A 58 21.02 -7.36 36.33
N ASP A 59 22.12 -8.03 35.96
CA ASP A 59 22.59 -8.10 34.58
C ASP A 59 21.63 -8.85 33.65
N GLU A 60 20.98 -9.90 34.14
CA GLU A 60 19.99 -10.69 33.38
C GLU A 60 18.69 -9.90 33.18
N GLU A 61 18.23 -9.19 34.22
CA GLU A 61 17.06 -8.31 34.16
C GLU A 61 17.30 -7.16 33.17
N GLN A 62 18.48 -6.55 33.21
CA GLN A 62 18.87 -5.51 32.27
C GLN A 62 18.93 -6.05 30.82
N SER A 63 19.53 -7.22 30.61
CA SER A 63 19.55 -7.87 29.29
C SER A 63 18.15 -8.18 28.77
N LEU A 64 17.21 -8.58 29.64
CA LEU A 64 15.82 -8.84 29.26
C LEU A 64 15.07 -7.55 28.90
N ARG A 65 15.32 -6.44 29.60
CA ARG A 65 14.76 -5.13 29.24
C ARG A 65 15.26 -4.63 27.90
N GLU A 66 16.57 -4.78 27.63
CA GLU A 66 17.15 -4.42 26.33
C GLU A 66 16.56 -5.24 25.19
N LYS A 67 16.39 -6.56 25.39
CA LYS A 67 15.72 -7.43 24.42
C LYS A 67 14.27 -7.02 24.19
N LEU A 68 13.53 -6.70 25.26
CA LEU A 68 12.13 -6.28 25.15
C LEU A 68 12.02 -4.96 24.36
N LYS A 69 12.90 -4.00 24.62
CA LYS A 69 12.98 -2.76 23.85
C LYS A 69 13.29 -3.01 22.37
N ALA A 70 14.24 -3.90 22.08
CA ALA A 70 14.56 -4.26 20.70
C ALA A 70 13.37 -4.94 19.99
N ASP A 71 12.64 -5.81 20.70
CA ASP A 71 11.44 -6.47 20.18
C ASP A 71 10.31 -5.44 19.90
N GLU A 72 10.14 -4.43 20.77
CA GLU A 72 9.19 -3.33 20.57
C GLU A 72 9.56 -2.45 19.36
N GLU A 73 10.83 -2.09 19.22
CA GLU A 73 11.33 -1.33 18.07
C GLU A 73 11.13 -2.09 16.75
N ALA A 74 11.40 -3.40 16.75
CA ALA A 74 11.16 -4.26 15.59
C ALA A 74 9.66 -4.36 15.26
N LEU A 75 8.79 -4.48 16.26
CA LEU A 75 7.34 -4.50 16.06
C LEU A 75 6.83 -3.18 15.49
N ALA A 76 7.32 -2.05 15.99
CA ALA A 76 6.98 -0.72 15.48
C ALA A 76 7.37 -0.54 14.00
N GLU A 77 8.54 -1.05 13.60
CA GLU A 77 8.98 -1.04 12.20
C GLU A 77 8.08 -1.89 11.30
N VAL A 78 7.67 -3.08 11.76
CA VAL A 78 6.72 -3.94 11.04
C VAL A 78 5.37 -3.23 10.84
N GLU A 79 4.86 -2.58 11.88
CA GLU A 79 3.62 -1.81 11.80
C GLU A 79 3.71 -0.63 10.82
N ARG A 80 4.83 0.09 10.84
CA ARG A 80 5.10 1.19 9.92
C ARG A 80 5.10 0.70 8.47
N MET A 81 5.81 -0.39 8.19
CA MET A 81 5.82 -1.01 6.86
C MET A 81 4.42 -1.44 6.43
N HIS A 82 3.67 -2.10 7.33
CA HIS A 82 2.33 -2.58 7.03
C HIS A 82 1.36 -1.44 6.71
N ARG A 83 1.43 -0.34 7.46
CA ARG A 83 0.65 0.88 7.16
C ARG A 83 0.96 1.41 5.77
N GLY A 84 2.24 1.50 5.40
CA GLY A 84 2.64 1.93 4.05
C GLY A 84 2.12 1.01 2.94
N MET A 85 2.03 -0.29 3.19
CA MET A 85 1.42 -1.24 2.24
C MET A 85 -0.07 -0.99 2.07
N ILE A 86 -0.81 -0.74 3.16
CA ILE A 86 -2.25 -0.44 3.12
C ILE A 86 -2.50 0.83 2.31
N GLU A 87 -1.76 1.91 2.58
CA GLU A 87 -1.86 3.17 1.85
C GLU A 87 -1.61 2.98 0.35
N ASN A 88 -0.64 2.14 -0.01
CA ASN A 88 -0.37 1.84 -1.42
C ASN A 88 -1.51 1.06 -2.08
N VAL A 89 -2.11 0.10 -1.38
CA VAL A 89 -3.27 -0.65 -1.89
C VAL A 89 -4.49 0.26 -2.05
N GLU A 90 -4.74 1.18 -1.13
CA GLU A 90 -5.82 2.17 -1.28
C GLU A 90 -5.59 3.09 -2.47
N ARG A 91 -4.33 3.50 -2.72
CA ARG A 91 -3.96 4.25 -3.91
C ARG A 91 -4.26 3.45 -5.19
N MET A 92 -3.89 2.17 -5.21
CA MET A 92 -4.18 1.28 -6.35
C MET A 92 -5.68 1.09 -6.57
N ARG A 93 -6.48 0.93 -5.51
CA ARG A 93 -7.95 0.83 -5.59
C ARG A 93 -8.56 2.07 -6.23
N ARG A 94 -8.15 3.26 -5.79
CA ARG A 94 -8.60 4.54 -6.38
C ARG A 94 -8.21 4.66 -7.85
N HIS A 95 -7.01 4.23 -8.20
CA HIS A 95 -6.54 4.24 -9.59
C HIS A 95 -7.36 3.30 -10.47
N ILE A 96 -7.64 2.07 -10.00
CA ILE A 96 -8.50 1.11 -10.70
C ILE A 96 -9.89 1.69 -10.92
N ALA A 97 -10.52 2.29 -9.91
CA ALA A 97 -11.84 2.92 -10.05
C ALA A 97 -11.85 4.04 -11.11
N CYS A 98 -10.80 4.87 -11.14
CA CYS A 98 -10.66 5.91 -12.17
C CYS A 98 -10.51 5.31 -13.58
N LEU A 99 -9.77 4.20 -13.72
CA LEU A 99 -9.64 3.50 -15.01
C LEU A 99 -10.94 2.83 -15.45
N GLU A 100 -11.68 2.21 -14.53
CA GLU A 100 -13.01 1.62 -14.79
C GLU A 100 -14.00 2.69 -15.25
N GLN A 101 -14.02 3.86 -14.61
CA GLN A 101 -14.84 5.00 -15.04
C GLN A 101 -14.48 5.47 -16.46
N LYS A 102 -13.19 5.65 -16.76
CA LYS A 102 -12.75 6.05 -18.10
C LYS A 102 -13.13 5.01 -19.16
N GLN A 103 -13.05 3.73 -18.82
CA GLN A 103 -13.48 2.66 -19.72
C GLN A 103 -14.97 2.76 -20.03
N GLU A 104 -15.81 2.99 -19.02
CA GLU A 104 -17.26 3.19 -19.19
C GLU A 104 -17.56 4.42 -20.05
N GLU A 105 -16.88 5.54 -19.82
CA GLU A 105 -17.02 6.76 -20.63
C GLU A 105 -16.65 6.52 -22.10
N MET A 106 -15.56 5.80 -22.38
CA MET A 106 -15.18 5.44 -23.75
C MET A 106 -16.20 4.52 -24.42
N MET A 107 -16.72 3.53 -23.69
CA MET A 107 -17.76 2.64 -24.22
C MET A 107 -19.02 3.42 -24.57
N ARG A 108 -19.45 4.33 -23.70
CA ARG A 108 -20.60 5.20 -23.96
C ARG A 108 -20.40 6.07 -25.21
N HIS A 109 -19.22 6.69 -25.36
CA HIS A 109 -18.92 7.46 -26.57
C HIS A 109 -18.86 6.61 -27.84
N SER A 110 -18.39 5.35 -27.73
CA SER A 110 -18.43 4.41 -28.85
C SER A 110 -19.87 4.08 -29.25
N ASP A 111 -20.76 3.89 -28.29
CA ASP A 111 -22.18 3.63 -28.54
C ASP A 111 -22.88 4.85 -29.15
N GLU A 112 -22.63 6.07 -28.63
CA GLU A 112 -23.12 7.33 -29.19
C GLU A 112 -22.67 7.51 -30.66
N CYS A 113 -21.39 7.24 -30.96
CA CYS A 113 -20.87 7.30 -32.33
C CYS A 113 -21.57 6.28 -33.24
N ARG A 114 -21.80 5.06 -32.73
CA ARG A 114 -22.47 4.00 -33.49
C ARG A 114 -23.93 4.35 -33.78
N GLU A 115 -24.66 4.88 -32.80
CA GLU A 115 -26.04 5.35 -32.97
C GLU A 115 -26.12 6.48 -34.00
N PHE A 116 -25.18 7.44 -33.93
CA PHE A 116 -25.07 8.50 -34.92
C PHE A 116 -24.89 7.95 -36.34
N LEU A 117 -23.95 7.01 -36.54
CA LEU A 117 -23.71 6.40 -37.85
C LEU A 117 -24.93 5.63 -38.38
N LEU A 118 -25.64 4.90 -37.50
CA LEU A 118 -26.89 4.21 -37.87
C LEU A 118 -27.99 5.20 -38.28
N ALA A 119 -28.13 6.31 -37.56
CA ALA A 119 -29.10 7.36 -37.90
C ALA A 119 -28.80 8.02 -39.25
N VAL A 120 -27.52 8.28 -39.56
CA VAL A 120 -27.09 8.82 -40.85
C VAL A 120 -27.41 7.83 -41.99
N ALA A 121 -27.08 6.55 -41.82
CA ALA A 121 -27.36 5.52 -42.83
C ALA A 121 -28.88 5.39 -43.12
N LEU A 122 -29.71 5.38 -42.08
CA LEU A 122 -31.18 5.34 -42.24
C LEU A 122 -31.73 6.58 -42.94
N ALA A 123 -31.15 7.76 -42.67
CA ALA A 123 -31.54 9.00 -43.35
C ALA A 123 -31.17 9.00 -44.84
N GLU A 124 -30.03 8.40 -45.22
CA GLU A 124 -29.65 8.23 -46.62
C GLU A 124 -30.59 7.26 -47.36
N GLU A 125 -30.94 6.13 -46.74
CA GLU A 125 -31.86 5.15 -47.34
C GLU A 125 -33.29 5.70 -47.52
N THR A 126 -33.76 6.49 -46.55
CA THR A 126 -35.09 7.13 -46.63
C THR A 126 -35.11 8.36 -47.55
N GLY A 127 -34.01 9.11 -47.64
CA GLY A 127 -33.85 10.25 -48.54
C GLY A 127 -33.67 9.88 -50.02
N ALA A 128 -33.26 8.65 -50.32
CA ALA A 128 -33.13 8.16 -51.70
C ALA A 128 -34.49 7.84 -52.39
N ALA A 129 -35.58 7.72 -51.64
CA ALA A 129 -36.90 7.35 -52.17
C ALA A 129 -37.85 8.52 -52.45
N GLY A 130 -37.53 9.76 -52.05
CA GLY A 130 -38.39 10.93 -52.23
C GLY A 130 -37.56 12.19 -52.46
N GLY A 131 -37.67 12.75 -53.67
CA GLY A 131 -36.75 13.74 -54.19
C GLY A 131 -36.56 15.03 -53.39
N GLY A 132 -35.36 15.60 -53.56
CA GLY A 132 -35.08 17.03 -53.46
C GLY A 132 -35.56 17.74 -52.20
N CYS A 133 -34.82 17.63 -51.10
CA CYS A 133 -34.83 18.67 -50.06
C CYS A 133 -33.39 19.16 -49.81
N PRO A 134 -33.14 20.48 -49.87
CA PRO A 134 -31.81 21.04 -49.68
C PRO A 134 -31.41 20.93 -48.21
N LEU A 135 -30.22 20.39 -47.98
CA LEU A 135 -29.54 20.34 -46.68
C LEU A 135 -29.46 21.76 -46.08
N THR A 136 -30.37 22.07 -45.15
CA THR A 136 -30.17 23.17 -44.22
C THR A 136 -29.45 22.60 -43.01
N VAL A 137 -28.13 22.77 -43.01
CA VAL A 137 -27.29 22.52 -41.84
C VAL A 137 -27.76 23.49 -40.74
N PRO A 138 -28.21 23.03 -39.56
CA PRO A 138 -28.54 23.94 -38.48
C PRO A 138 -27.24 24.60 -38.01
N SER A 139 -27.07 25.85 -38.44
CA SER A 139 -26.06 26.79 -37.94
C SER A 139 -26.41 27.21 -36.51
N SER A 140 -26.30 26.30 -35.54
CA SER A 140 -26.40 26.68 -34.13
C SER A 140 -25.66 25.68 -33.23
N ALA A 141 -24.36 25.94 -33.05
CA ALA A 141 -23.68 25.90 -31.76
C ALA A 141 -22.17 26.04 -32.02
N ARG A 142 -21.73 27.27 -32.33
CA ARG A 142 -20.35 27.67 -32.01
C ARG A 142 -20.24 27.74 -30.48
N GLY A 143 -20.10 26.58 -29.84
CA GLY A 143 -19.59 26.51 -28.48
C GLY A 143 -18.15 26.99 -28.51
N ARG A 144 -17.88 28.14 -27.90
CA ARG A 144 -16.53 28.62 -27.61
C ARG A 144 -15.76 27.51 -26.93
N VAL A 145 -14.78 26.94 -27.63
CA VAL A 145 -13.65 26.26 -27.00
C VAL A 145 -12.84 27.36 -26.32
N SER A 146 -13.06 27.54 -25.02
CA SER A 146 -12.12 28.25 -24.17
C SER A 146 -10.83 27.44 -24.19
N ALA A 147 -9.76 28.06 -24.68
CA ALA A 147 -8.42 27.52 -24.61
C ALA A 147 -8.06 27.22 -23.15
N PRO A 148 -7.49 26.05 -22.83
CA PRO A 148 -6.76 25.91 -21.58
C PRO A 148 -5.43 26.65 -21.74
N ASP A 149 -5.36 27.88 -21.22
CA ASP A 149 -4.11 28.47 -20.75
C ASP A 149 -3.63 27.64 -19.56
N GLY A 150 -2.80 26.65 -19.87
CA GLY A 150 -2.15 25.81 -18.88
C GLY A 150 -0.76 25.50 -19.40
N ASP A 151 0.20 26.33 -19.00
CA ASP A 151 1.64 26.12 -19.13
C ASP A 151 1.99 24.65 -18.84
N LEU A 152 2.18 23.88 -19.91
CA LEU A 152 2.90 22.62 -19.86
C LEU A 152 4.39 22.97 -19.74
N GLU A 153 4.83 23.31 -18.53
CA GLU A 153 6.23 23.14 -18.16
C GLU A 153 6.57 21.66 -18.34
N LEU A 154 7.19 21.36 -19.48
CA LEU A 154 7.91 20.12 -19.73
C LEU A 154 9.04 20.02 -18.69
N GLY A 155 8.70 19.46 -17.54
CA GLY A 155 9.64 19.04 -16.51
C GLY A 155 10.68 18.13 -17.14
N ARG A 156 11.87 18.68 -17.33
CA ARG A 156 13.06 17.95 -17.79
C ARG A 156 13.27 16.72 -16.90
N PRO A 157 13.53 15.52 -17.47
CA PRO A 157 13.96 14.40 -16.65
C PRO A 157 15.32 14.74 -16.02
N SER A 158 15.30 14.94 -14.71
CA SER A 158 16.50 15.08 -13.90
C SER A 158 17.30 13.78 -13.97
N THR A 159 18.49 13.88 -14.56
CA THR A 159 19.54 12.86 -14.56
C THR A 159 20.03 12.63 -13.14
N ALA A 160 19.56 11.55 -12.49
CA ALA A 160 20.18 11.03 -11.29
C ALA A 160 21.25 9.97 -11.66
N PRO A 161 22.50 10.10 -11.18
CA PRO A 161 23.57 9.15 -11.46
C PRO A 161 23.39 7.85 -10.67
N ASN A 162 23.29 6.74 -11.40
CA ASN A 162 23.31 5.38 -10.86
C ASN A 162 24.71 5.05 -10.31
N GLN A 163 24.85 5.05 -8.98
CA GLN A 163 26.03 4.50 -8.30
C GLN A 163 25.66 3.23 -7.51
N ASN A 164 25.43 2.13 -8.21
CA ASN A 164 25.49 0.81 -7.58
C ASN A 164 26.90 0.21 -7.76
N LYS A 165 27.78 0.54 -6.81
CA LYS A 165 29.01 -0.22 -6.54
C LYS A 165 28.66 -1.52 -5.83
N THR A 166 28.50 -2.61 -6.58
CA THR A 166 28.49 -3.96 -5.98
C THR A 166 29.89 -4.31 -5.50
N LYS A 167 30.15 -4.12 -4.20
CA LYS A 167 31.29 -4.74 -3.51
C LYS A 167 31.03 -6.25 -3.43
N LYS A 168 31.69 -7.04 -4.29
CA LYS A 168 31.85 -8.49 -4.12
C LYS A 168 32.56 -8.75 -2.78
N LYS A 169 31.81 -9.16 -1.75
CA LYS A 169 32.39 -9.67 -0.51
C LYS A 169 32.93 -11.08 -0.81
N LYS A 170 34.25 -11.19 -0.89
CA LYS A 170 35.00 -12.43 -1.07
C LYS A 170 34.81 -13.29 0.18
N ILE A 171 34.05 -14.38 0.07
CA ILE A 171 33.91 -15.40 1.12
C ILE A 171 35.17 -16.28 1.05
N PRO A 172 35.97 -16.43 2.12
CA PRO A 172 37.07 -17.39 2.14
C PRO A 172 36.54 -18.83 2.26
N PRO A 173 37.18 -19.82 1.63
CA PRO A 173 36.77 -21.21 1.76
C PRO A 173 37.08 -21.74 3.16
N SER A 174 36.08 -22.41 3.74
CA SER A 174 36.22 -23.20 4.96
C SER A 174 37.27 -24.30 4.75
N ARG A 175 38.24 -24.31 5.64
CA ARG A 175 39.30 -25.31 5.74
C ARG A 175 38.67 -26.57 6.32
N ASN A 176 38.51 -27.62 5.51
CA ASN A 176 38.24 -28.95 6.05
C ASN A 176 39.53 -29.46 6.69
N SER A 177 39.49 -29.68 8.00
CA SER A 177 40.51 -30.42 8.72
C SER A 177 40.29 -31.90 8.45
N GLU A 178 41.31 -32.56 7.89
CA GLU A 178 41.59 -33.97 8.18
C GLU A 178 42.26 -34.08 9.56
#